data_AF-A0A8D1AH35-F1
#
_entry.id   AF-A0A8D1AH35-F1
#
_cell.length_a   1.000
_cell.length_b   1.000
_cell.length_c   1.000
_cell.angle_alpha   90.00
_cell.angle_beta   90.00
_cell.angle_gamma   90.00
#
_symmetry.space_group_name_H-M   'P 1'
#
loop_
_entity.id
_entity.type
_entity.pdbx_description
1 polymer ?
#
loop_
_entity_poly.entity_id
_entity_poly.type
_entity_poly.pdbx_seq_one_letter_code
_entity_poly.pdbx_strand_id
1 'polypeptide(L)'
;MSSRSIKATSNIQILQSSVKWHRVAQTANSLWDAYSGLLSGQAIILAMNSSFIDPLLQFESQLKIIESSFKMLFAIPSRDKVKEIGKNEDDQEDLDNLYQNIFNIFEDTLLILVSKDLYKLQILKEMAVWMNEDSLYMQDRVVTIINRVLSFASRKVKGYASVDAPCLGVLAAELSLLCSHTDPSITQQAFSGMSHLLCIAKCQNDITKNKNTKNDRPGSHCLLPAPSDIEFLPKILQRDKSKIAQIVGQTLLPPLLTDFVWSLLMRLSATDHKTASEAAIMLKLTLEYHAHKITMVSKIVDAIYKKLYGNASQIMKQTMLRVITLLTRTSPKKVIFQLMDYPVPADNTLILMWHAAGSEASVAPHVLKTILLILKGKPGEMEERIMERRRFSLDATNMMPVAASQALCTLLPVGSYKKAVAQFFPQLLMALMLQLFYSSNLRLMTEDRPFYARDALRVLLNCSGLQQVDTALKRKNCWNQFSQVLFHHHGVYLIAKTLSEYNFPQFPETLHYLYKLSVEGPRRSEDSVITIIFLTEVSFIDCEKLGSPSLSLSKIKSKLLTFSPSLNIDSYQELRQ
;
A
#
# COMPACT_ATOMS: atom_id res chain seq x y z
N MET A 1 -5.28 -75.09 -9.91
CA MET A 1 -6.16 -74.94 -8.74
C MET A 1 -5.33 -75.11 -7.48
N SER A 2 -5.02 -74.02 -6.79
CA SER A 2 -4.42 -74.05 -5.44
C SER A 2 -5.24 -73.09 -4.60
N SER A 3 -6.22 -73.64 -3.89
CA SER A 3 -7.09 -72.93 -2.97
C SER A 3 -6.29 -72.54 -1.73
N ARG A 4 -5.76 -71.31 -1.69
CA ARG A 4 -5.33 -70.69 -0.43
C ARG A 4 -6.60 -70.46 0.40
N SER A 5 -6.78 -71.30 1.43
CA SER A 5 -7.83 -71.13 2.43
C SER A 5 -7.66 -69.76 3.09
N ILE A 6 -8.64 -68.89 2.91
CA ILE A 6 -8.80 -67.70 3.74
C ILE A 6 -9.06 -68.24 5.16
N LYS A 7 -8.06 -68.17 6.04
CA LYS A 7 -8.23 -68.49 7.45
C LYS A 7 -9.32 -67.58 8.00
N ALA A 8 -10.47 -68.16 8.34
CA ALA A 8 -11.50 -67.47 9.11
C ALA A 8 -10.86 -67.02 10.43
N THR A 9 -10.79 -65.70 10.63
CA THR A 9 -10.42 -65.09 11.90
C THR A 9 -11.35 -65.63 12.98
N SER A 10 -10.78 -66.27 14.01
CA SER A 10 -11.59 -66.88 15.06
C SER A 10 -12.27 -65.80 15.90
N ASN A 11 -13.48 -66.06 16.40
CA ASN A 11 -14.20 -65.13 17.29
C ASN A 11 -13.37 -64.70 18.51
N ILE A 12 -12.40 -65.53 18.92
CA ILE A 12 -11.43 -65.25 20.00
C ILE A 12 -10.41 -64.20 19.57
N GLN A 13 -9.91 -64.23 18.33
CA GLN A 13 -9.04 -63.17 17.80
C GLN A 13 -9.78 -61.84 17.64
N ILE A 14 -11.08 -61.88 17.33
CA ILE A 14 -11.95 -60.69 17.27
C ILE A 14 -12.20 -60.13 18.67
N LEU A 15 -12.42 -60.98 19.67
CA LEU A 15 -12.56 -60.57 21.07
C LEU A 15 -11.24 -60.04 21.64
N GLN A 16 -10.11 -60.67 21.33
CA GLN A 16 -8.78 -60.21 21.76
C GLN A 16 -8.41 -58.87 21.13
N SER A 17 -8.70 -58.67 19.83
CA SER A 17 -8.53 -57.35 19.20
C SER A 17 -9.49 -56.33 19.82
N SER A 18 -10.78 -56.66 19.99
CA SER A 18 -11.77 -55.80 20.66
C SER A 18 -11.32 -55.36 22.07
N VAL A 19 -10.78 -56.28 22.87
CA VAL A 19 -10.29 -56.01 24.23
C VAL A 19 -9.00 -55.18 24.20
N LYS A 20 -8.11 -55.41 23.22
CA LYS A 20 -6.92 -54.59 22.98
C LYS A 20 -7.32 -53.14 22.64
N TRP A 21 -8.28 -52.96 21.72
CA TRP A 21 -8.82 -51.66 21.34
C TRP A 21 -9.53 -50.94 22.50
N HIS A 22 -10.30 -51.66 23.32
CA HIS A 22 -10.96 -51.08 24.50
C HIS A 22 -9.96 -50.61 25.57
N ARG A 23 -8.80 -51.28 25.72
CA ARG A 23 -7.74 -50.82 26.64
C ARG A 23 -7.05 -49.56 26.15
N VAL A 24 -6.69 -49.51 24.87
CA VAL A 24 -6.07 -48.33 24.25
C VAL A 24 -7.03 -47.15 24.26
N ALA A 25 -8.35 -47.40 24.13
CA ALA A 25 -9.39 -46.40 24.32
C ALA A 25 -9.33 -45.78 25.73
N GLN A 26 -9.30 -46.60 26.79
CA GLN A 26 -9.29 -46.14 28.17
C GLN A 26 -7.99 -45.43 28.61
N THR A 27 -6.84 -45.76 28.01
CA THR A 27 -5.55 -45.13 28.37
C THR A 27 -5.27 -43.82 27.64
N ALA A 28 -5.89 -43.59 26.47
CA ALA A 28 -5.64 -42.40 25.64
C ALA A 28 -6.93 -41.78 25.09
N ASN A 29 -7.93 -41.55 25.95
CA ASN A 29 -9.23 -40.95 25.59
C ASN A 29 -9.09 -39.72 24.68
N SER A 30 -8.15 -38.82 24.97
CA SER A 30 -7.95 -37.59 24.17
C SER A 30 -7.55 -37.87 22.71
N LEU A 31 -6.79 -38.95 22.45
CA LEU A 31 -6.42 -39.33 21.08
C LEU A 31 -7.60 -39.94 20.34
N TRP A 32 -8.41 -40.74 21.02
CA TRP A 32 -9.61 -41.34 20.43
C TRP A 32 -10.70 -40.33 20.14
N ASP A 33 -10.92 -39.39 21.05
CA ASP A 33 -11.86 -38.29 20.86
C ASP A 33 -11.43 -37.43 19.65
N ALA A 34 -10.14 -37.12 19.53
CA ALA A 34 -9.60 -36.41 18.38
C ALA A 34 -9.77 -37.22 17.08
N TYR A 35 -9.42 -38.51 17.08
CA TYR A 35 -9.56 -39.39 15.92
C TYR A 35 -11.02 -39.49 15.44
N SER A 36 -11.95 -39.76 16.37
CA SER A 36 -13.38 -39.88 16.07
C SER A 36 -13.97 -38.54 15.59
N GLY A 37 -13.60 -37.44 16.25
CA GLY A 37 -14.03 -36.10 15.87
C GLY A 37 -13.56 -35.70 14.47
N LEU A 38 -12.30 -35.98 14.13
CA LEU A 38 -11.72 -35.74 12.81
C LEU A 38 -12.40 -36.58 11.72
N LEU A 39 -12.62 -37.87 11.99
CA LEU A 39 -13.29 -38.78 11.05
C LEU A 39 -14.73 -38.34 10.78
N SER A 40 -15.46 -37.95 11.84
CA SER A 40 -16.82 -37.39 11.74
C SER A 40 -16.83 -36.10 10.92
N GLY A 41 -15.91 -35.17 11.19
CA GLY A 41 -15.74 -33.94 10.43
C GLY A 41 -15.47 -34.18 8.94
N GLN A 42 -14.59 -35.13 8.63
CA GLN A 42 -14.29 -35.54 7.25
C GLN A 42 -15.52 -36.13 6.55
N ALA A 43 -16.29 -36.99 7.22
CA ALA A 43 -17.52 -37.56 6.68
C ALA A 43 -18.56 -36.47 6.36
N ILE A 44 -18.74 -35.50 7.25
CA ILE A 44 -19.63 -34.34 7.01
C ILE A 44 -19.13 -33.53 5.81
N ILE A 45 -17.83 -33.24 5.72
CA ILE A 45 -17.24 -32.51 4.58
C ILE A 45 -17.49 -33.25 3.26
N LEU A 46 -17.34 -34.57 3.23
CA LEU A 46 -17.61 -35.40 2.04
C LEU A 46 -19.10 -35.38 1.65
N ALA A 47 -20.00 -35.46 2.62
CA ALA A 47 -21.44 -35.34 2.40
C ALA A 47 -21.80 -33.95 1.85
N MET A 48 -21.28 -32.88 2.46
CA MET A 48 -21.47 -31.50 2.01
C MET A 48 -20.97 -31.30 0.57
N ASN A 49 -19.77 -31.81 0.26
CA ASN A 49 -19.17 -31.74 -1.08
C ASN A 49 -19.99 -32.47 -2.16
N SER A 50 -20.97 -33.28 -1.77
CA SER A 50 -21.85 -34.05 -2.67
C SER A 50 -23.28 -33.50 -2.69
N SER A 51 -23.54 -32.40 -1.98
CA SER A 51 -24.84 -31.74 -1.88
C SER A 51 -24.91 -30.45 -2.69
N PHE A 52 -26.12 -29.97 -2.97
CA PHE A 52 -26.40 -28.72 -3.70
C PHE A 52 -26.50 -27.50 -2.77
N ILE A 53 -25.58 -27.37 -1.82
CA ILE A 53 -25.51 -26.20 -0.94
C ILE A 53 -24.84 -25.04 -1.69
N ASP A 54 -25.26 -23.81 -1.39
CA ASP A 54 -24.59 -22.60 -1.87
C ASP A 54 -23.06 -22.67 -1.59
N PRO A 55 -22.19 -22.38 -2.58
CA PRO A 55 -20.74 -22.53 -2.42
C PRO A 55 -20.13 -21.69 -1.29
N LEU A 56 -20.67 -20.50 -1.00
CA LEU A 56 -20.15 -19.64 0.07
C LEU A 56 -20.52 -20.21 1.45
N LEU A 57 -21.78 -20.58 1.64
CA LEU A 57 -22.25 -21.22 2.87
C LEU A 57 -21.55 -22.58 3.11
N GLN A 58 -21.31 -23.32 2.02
CA GLN A 58 -20.54 -24.56 2.07
C GLN A 58 -19.12 -24.29 2.56
N PHE A 59 -18.43 -23.29 2.01
CA PHE A 59 -17.07 -22.95 2.42
C PHE A 59 -17.00 -22.50 3.89
N GLU A 60 -17.90 -21.63 4.35
CA GLU A 60 -17.94 -21.18 5.74
C GLU A 60 -18.13 -22.34 6.73
N SER A 61 -19.03 -23.27 6.40
CA SER A 61 -19.28 -24.45 7.23
C SER A 61 -18.08 -25.40 7.22
N GLN A 62 -17.45 -25.61 6.07
CA GLN A 62 -16.22 -26.39 5.95
C GLN A 62 -15.08 -25.78 6.76
N LEU A 63 -14.91 -24.46 6.71
CA LEU A 63 -13.90 -23.75 7.48
C LEU A 63 -14.10 -23.93 8.99
N LYS A 64 -15.34 -23.85 9.49
CA LYS A 64 -15.67 -24.10 10.90
C LYS A 64 -15.34 -25.53 11.34
N ILE A 65 -15.65 -26.52 10.49
CA ILE A 65 -15.30 -27.93 10.77
C ILE A 65 -13.78 -28.10 10.83
N ILE A 66 -13.05 -27.49 9.90
CA ILE A 66 -11.58 -27.55 9.88
C ILE A 66 -10.98 -26.81 11.08
N GLU A 67 -11.52 -25.66 11.48
CA GLU A 67 -11.07 -24.93 12.68
C GLU A 67 -11.26 -25.78 13.95
N SER A 68 -12.43 -26.40 14.12
CA SER A 68 -12.68 -27.32 15.24
C SER A 68 -11.73 -28.53 15.19
N SER A 69 -11.53 -29.09 14.00
CA SER A 69 -10.58 -30.19 13.76
C SER A 69 -9.14 -29.81 14.11
N PHE A 70 -8.74 -28.59 13.78
CA PHE A 70 -7.43 -28.03 14.11
C PHE A 70 -7.26 -27.86 15.62
N LYS A 71 -8.28 -27.34 16.32
CA LYS A 71 -8.26 -27.24 17.80
C LYS A 71 -8.14 -28.60 18.48
N MET A 72 -8.86 -29.61 17.98
CA MET A 72 -8.72 -30.99 18.47
C MET A 72 -7.30 -31.52 18.26
N LEU A 73 -6.70 -31.25 17.10
CA LEU A 73 -5.33 -31.65 16.77
C LEU A 73 -4.28 -31.00 17.68
N PHE A 74 -4.51 -29.76 18.12
CA PHE A 74 -3.61 -29.05 19.04
C PHE A 74 -3.82 -29.41 20.51
N ALA A 75 -4.97 -29.97 20.87
CA ALA A 75 -5.25 -30.46 22.22
C ALA A 75 -4.57 -31.80 22.53
N ILE A 76 -4.08 -32.53 21.52
CA ILE A 76 -3.44 -33.83 21.75
C ILE A 76 -2.02 -33.66 22.35
N PRO A 77 -1.60 -34.58 23.25
CA PRO A 77 -0.26 -34.54 23.84
C PRO A 77 0.85 -34.78 22.80
N SER A 78 2.06 -34.32 23.09
CA SER A 78 3.22 -34.52 22.21
C SER A 78 3.52 -36.01 21.98
N ARG A 79 4.10 -36.33 20.83
CA ARG A 79 4.43 -37.72 20.44
C ARG A 79 5.22 -38.47 21.52
N ASP A 80 6.16 -37.81 22.19
CA ASP A 80 6.98 -38.42 23.24
C ASP A 80 6.12 -38.79 24.46
N LYS A 81 5.23 -37.90 24.89
CA LYS A 81 4.26 -38.18 25.96
C LYS A 81 3.28 -39.29 25.58
N VAL A 82 2.89 -39.38 24.31
CA VAL A 82 2.04 -40.47 23.81
C VAL A 82 2.75 -41.82 23.91
N LYS A 83 4.05 -41.87 23.62
CA LYS A 83 4.87 -43.08 23.79
C LYS A 83 5.04 -43.46 25.26
N GLU A 84 5.16 -42.48 26.16
CA GLU A 84 5.23 -42.74 27.61
C GLU A 84 3.93 -43.32 28.19
N ILE A 85 2.77 -43.08 27.55
CA ILE A 85 1.48 -43.68 27.95
C ILE A 85 1.44 -45.19 27.66
N GLY A 86 2.22 -45.67 26.68
CA GLY A 86 2.27 -47.08 26.31
C GLY A 86 3.03 -47.91 27.34
N LYS A 87 2.37 -48.92 27.90
CA LYS A 87 2.92 -49.78 28.96
C LYS A 87 3.90 -50.84 28.43
N ASN A 88 3.72 -51.24 27.17
CA ASN A 88 4.48 -52.30 26.49
C ASN A 88 4.88 -51.82 25.08
N GLU A 89 5.88 -52.44 24.44
CA GLU A 89 6.35 -52.06 23.07
C GLU A 89 5.21 -52.08 22.04
N ASP A 90 4.36 -53.11 22.04
CA ASP A 90 3.19 -53.21 21.15
C ASP A 90 2.18 -52.06 21.36
N ASP A 91 1.95 -51.65 22.61
CA ASP A 91 1.02 -50.56 22.93
C ASP A 91 1.60 -49.20 22.52
N GLN A 92 2.92 -49.04 22.62
CA GLN A 92 3.62 -47.84 22.16
C GLN A 92 3.56 -47.70 20.62
N GLU A 93 3.71 -48.80 19.89
CA GLU A 93 3.58 -48.82 18.43
C GLU A 93 2.13 -48.51 18.00
N ASP A 94 1.13 -49.13 18.65
CA ASP A 94 -0.28 -48.87 18.35
C ASP A 94 -0.69 -47.41 18.63
N LEU A 95 -0.20 -46.83 19.73
CA LEU A 95 -0.44 -45.42 20.07
C LEU A 95 0.29 -44.47 19.10
N ASP A 96 1.51 -44.80 18.67
CA ASP A 96 2.22 -44.00 17.66
C ASP A 96 1.53 -44.07 16.28
N ASN A 97 1.00 -45.24 15.92
CA ASN A 97 0.19 -45.42 14.72
C ASN A 97 -1.13 -44.62 14.78
N LEU A 98 -1.85 -44.68 15.90
CA LEU A 98 -3.05 -43.86 16.11
C LEU A 98 -2.72 -42.37 16.01
N TYR A 99 -1.63 -41.94 16.64
CA TYR A 99 -1.15 -40.56 16.55
C TYR A 99 -0.88 -40.13 15.12
N GLN A 100 -0.14 -40.91 14.31
CA GLN A 100 0.08 -40.57 12.90
C GLN A 100 -1.24 -40.55 12.10
N ASN A 101 -2.15 -41.49 12.36
CA ASN A 101 -3.43 -41.57 11.66
C ASN A 101 -4.31 -40.34 11.90
N ILE A 102 -4.30 -39.76 13.10
CA ILE A 102 -5.01 -38.50 13.42
C ILE A 102 -4.55 -37.37 12.48
N PHE A 103 -3.23 -37.17 12.35
CA PHE A 103 -2.69 -36.15 11.45
C PHE A 103 -2.97 -36.48 9.98
N ASN A 104 -2.86 -37.75 9.58
CA ASN A 104 -3.14 -38.17 8.20
C ASN A 104 -4.60 -37.90 7.82
N ILE A 105 -5.57 -38.17 8.70
CA ILE A 105 -6.99 -37.87 8.44
C ILE A 105 -7.19 -36.37 8.24
N PHE A 106 -6.55 -35.54 9.07
CA PHE A 106 -6.64 -34.09 8.91
C PHE A 106 -6.05 -33.63 7.58
N GLU A 107 -4.85 -34.11 7.23
CA GLU A 107 -4.20 -33.84 5.95
C GLU A 107 -5.07 -34.29 4.77
N ASP A 108 -5.57 -35.53 4.79
CA ASP A 108 -6.43 -36.10 3.75
C ASP A 108 -7.70 -35.27 3.57
N THR A 109 -8.27 -34.77 4.67
CA THR A 109 -9.45 -33.89 4.62
C THR A 109 -9.14 -32.59 3.86
N LEU A 110 -7.98 -31.98 4.10
CA LEU A 110 -7.54 -30.80 3.36
C LEU A 110 -7.27 -31.11 1.89
N LEU A 111 -6.65 -32.25 1.60
CA LEU A 111 -6.42 -32.71 0.23
C LEU A 111 -7.75 -32.94 -0.50
N ILE A 112 -8.74 -33.57 0.14
CA ILE A 112 -10.09 -33.77 -0.41
C ILE A 112 -10.72 -32.42 -0.77
N LEU A 113 -10.65 -31.44 0.14
CA LEU A 113 -11.18 -30.10 -0.11
C LEU A 113 -10.52 -29.45 -1.33
N VAL A 114 -9.19 -29.31 -1.31
CA VAL A 114 -8.43 -28.65 -2.38
C VAL A 114 -8.50 -29.42 -3.71
N SER A 115 -8.73 -30.73 -3.67
CA SER A 115 -8.88 -31.56 -4.87
C SER A 115 -10.09 -31.21 -5.72
N LYS A 116 -11.15 -30.65 -5.11
CA LYS A 116 -12.37 -30.21 -5.79
C LYS A 116 -12.22 -28.78 -6.31
N ASP A 117 -11.71 -27.88 -5.47
CA ASP A 117 -11.62 -26.46 -5.76
C ASP A 117 -10.39 -25.84 -5.09
N LEU A 118 -9.58 -25.13 -5.90
CA LEU A 118 -8.37 -24.45 -5.45
C LEU A 118 -8.66 -23.21 -4.61
N TYR A 119 -9.88 -22.65 -4.69
CA TYR A 119 -10.31 -21.57 -3.80
C TYR A 119 -10.18 -21.98 -2.32
N LYS A 120 -10.35 -23.27 -2.03
CA LYS A 120 -10.26 -23.84 -0.67
C LYS A 120 -8.84 -23.78 -0.07
N LEU A 121 -7.82 -23.43 -0.85
CA LEU A 121 -6.49 -23.08 -0.32
C LEU A 121 -6.55 -21.91 0.68
N GLN A 122 -7.62 -21.09 0.66
CA GLN A 122 -7.89 -20.07 1.67
C GLN A 122 -7.88 -20.62 3.10
N ILE A 123 -8.19 -21.90 3.32
CA ILE A 123 -8.10 -22.56 4.63
C ILE A 123 -6.66 -22.55 5.17
N LEU A 124 -5.67 -22.72 4.29
CA LEU A 124 -4.25 -22.71 4.69
C LEU A 124 -3.84 -21.34 5.25
N LYS A 125 -4.46 -20.25 4.77
CA LYS A 125 -4.21 -18.90 5.30
C LYS A 125 -4.67 -18.82 6.76
N GLU A 126 -5.85 -19.35 7.05
CA GLU A 126 -6.38 -19.36 8.43
C GLU A 126 -5.54 -20.27 9.33
N MET A 127 -5.10 -21.43 8.83
CA MET A 127 -4.16 -22.30 9.56
C MET A 127 -2.85 -21.61 9.91
N ALA A 128 -2.31 -20.76 9.03
CA ALA A 128 -1.12 -19.98 9.33
C ALA A 128 -1.36 -18.95 10.46
N VAL A 129 -2.58 -18.44 10.60
CA VAL A 129 -2.96 -17.57 11.74
C VAL A 129 -3.03 -18.39 13.02
N TRP A 130 -3.77 -19.50 13.02
CA TRP A 130 -3.95 -20.36 14.20
C TRP A 130 -2.61 -20.91 14.73
N MET A 131 -1.67 -21.21 13.83
CA MET A 131 -0.32 -21.67 14.20
C MET A 131 0.49 -20.64 15.03
N ASN A 132 0.21 -19.35 14.88
CA ASN A 132 0.92 -18.30 15.61
C ASN A 132 0.39 -18.09 17.04
N GLU A 133 -0.72 -18.72 17.40
CA GLU A 133 -1.38 -18.55 18.70
C GLU A 133 -0.84 -19.54 19.75
N ASP A 134 -0.43 -20.75 19.36
CA ASP A 134 -0.08 -21.82 20.30
C ASP A 134 1.18 -22.63 19.93
N SER A 135 2.04 -22.83 20.95
CA SER A 135 3.18 -23.77 21.10
C SER A 135 4.07 -24.13 19.89
N LEU A 136 5.38 -23.93 20.05
CA LEU A 136 6.42 -24.12 19.03
C LEU A 136 6.49 -25.53 18.41
N TYR A 137 6.09 -26.59 19.13
CA TYR A 137 6.25 -27.97 18.63
C TYR A 137 5.27 -28.35 17.51
N MET A 138 4.10 -27.69 17.44
CA MET A 138 3.09 -27.97 16.43
C MET A 138 3.33 -27.23 15.11
N GLN A 139 4.20 -26.22 15.11
CA GLN A 139 4.47 -25.38 13.94
C GLN A 139 5.11 -26.18 12.80
N ASP A 140 6.11 -27.02 13.08
CA ASP A 140 6.76 -27.86 12.06
C ASP A 140 5.78 -28.78 11.33
N ARG A 141 4.87 -29.41 12.09
CA ARG A 141 3.84 -30.29 11.53
C ARG A 141 2.83 -29.52 10.69
N VAL A 142 2.35 -28.37 11.16
CA VAL A 142 1.42 -27.53 10.39
C VAL A 142 2.05 -27.02 9.10
N VAL A 143 3.30 -26.53 9.14
CA VAL A 143 4.02 -26.09 7.94
C VAL A 143 4.24 -27.26 6.97
N THR A 144 4.51 -28.46 7.49
CA THR A 144 4.61 -29.68 6.68
C THR A 144 3.29 -29.99 5.98
N ILE A 145 2.15 -29.93 6.68
CA ILE A 145 0.82 -30.15 6.10
C ILE A 145 0.53 -29.08 5.02
N ILE A 146 0.80 -27.81 5.30
CA ILE A 146 0.66 -26.71 4.33
C ILE A 146 1.50 -27.00 3.08
N ASN A 147 2.76 -27.40 3.23
CA ASN A 147 3.62 -27.75 2.10
C ASN A 147 3.07 -28.93 1.28
N ARG A 148 2.59 -29.99 1.93
CA ARG A 148 2.00 -31.16 1.25
C ARG A 148 0.75 -30.79 0.46
N VAL A 149 -0.15 -30.00 1.05
CA VAL A 149 -1.36 -29.51 0.37
C VAL A 149 -0.99 -28.62 -0.82
N LEU A 150 -0.01 -27.72 -0.68
CA LEU A 150 0.49 -26.89 -1.78
C LEU A 150 1.16 -27.73 -2.88
N SER A 151 1.92 -28.76 -2.51
CA SER A 151 2.54 -29.68 -3.48
C SER A 151 1.46 -30.41 -4.29
N PHE A 152 0.43 -30.93 -3.63
CA PHE A 152 -0.71 -31.56 -4.29
C PHE A 152 -1.44 -30.58 -5.22
N ALA A 153 -1.75 -29.37 -4.73
CA ALA A 153 -2.40 -28.33 -5.52
C ALA A 153 -1.58 -27.94 -6.76
N SER A 154 -0.26 -27.78 -6.62
CA SER A 154 0.63 -27.45 -7.74
C SER A 154 0.63 -28.48 -8.86
N ARG A 155 0.48 -29.77 -8.52
CA ARG A 155 0.37 -30.86 -9.50
C ARG A 155 -0.99 -30.83 -10.20
N LYS A 156 -2.06 -30.61 -9.44
CA LYS A 156 -3.45 -30.53 -9.91
C LYS A 156 -3.72 -29.35 -10.84
N VAL A 157 -3.13 -28.19 -10.55
CA VAL A 157 -3.29 -26.92 -11.29
C VAL A 157 -3.07 -27.07 -12.80
N LYS A 158 -2.16 -27.96 -13.23
CA LYS A 158 -1.87 -28.20 -14.64
C LYS A 158 -3.06 -28.72 -15.46
N GLY A 159 -4.06 -29.29 -14.81
CA GLY A 159 -5.28 -29.80 -15.46
C GLY A 159 -6.44 -28.81 -15.54
N TYR A 160 -6.34 -27.62 -14.94
CA TYR A 160 -7.45 -26.66 -14.86
C TYR A 160 -7.39 -25.58 -15.96
N ALA A 161 -8.55 -25.23 -16.52
CA ALA A 161 -8.69 -24.16 -17.52
C ALA A 161 -8.72 -22.73 -16.90
N SER A 162 -8.94 -22.65 -15.60
CA SER A 162 -8.83 -21.44 -14.78
C SER A 162 -8.46 -21.85 -13.37
N VAL A 163 -7.62 -21.04 -12.74
CA VAL A 163 -7.24 -21.23 -11.34
C VAL A 163 -7.70 -20.00 -10.59
N ASP A 164 -8.56 -20.20 -9.60
CA ASP A 164 -8.89 -19.16 -8.63
C ASP A 164 -8.29 -19.54 -7.27
N ALA A 165 -7.43 -18.67 -6.77
CA ALA A 165 -6.63 -18.89 -5.57
C ALA A 165 -6.23 -17.52 -4.98
N PRO A 166 -7.20 -16.79 -4.40
CA PRO A 166 -6.97 -15.42 -3.94
C PRO A 166 -6.02 -15.35 -2.74
N CYS A 167 -5.86 -16.43 -1.97
CA CYS A 167 -4.99 -16.49 -0.80
C CYS A 167 -3.49 -16.49 -1.10
N LEU A 168 -3.05 -16.71 -2.34
CA LEU A 168 -1.63 -16.95 -2.66
C LEU A 168 -0.73 -15.79 -2.23
N GLY A 169 -1.21 -14.54 -2.32
CA GLY A 169 -0.47 -13.37 -1.86
C GLY A 169 -0.21 -13.39 -0.34
N VAL A 170 -1.26 -13.70 0.44
CA VAL A 170 -1.18 -13.78 1.90
C VAL A 170 -0.32 -14.97 2.34
N LEU A 171 -0.54 -16.14 1.74
CA LEU A 171 0.25 -17.34 2.03
C LEU A 171 1.73 -17.16 1.70
N ALA A 172 2.04 -16.47 0.59
CA ALA A 172 3.42 -16.14 0.26
C ALA A 172 4.05 -15.24 1.33
N ALA A 173 3.31 -14.29 1.90
CA ALA A 173 3.83 -13.45 2.98
C ALA A 173 4.16 -14.29 4.22
N GLU A 174 3.24 -15.15 4.66
CA GLU A 174 3.45 -16.03 5.82
C GLU A 174 4.62 -17.00 5.61
N LEU A 175 4.68 -17.68 4.47
CA LEU A 175 5.79 -18.58 4.14
C LEU A 175 7.13 -17.83 4.05
N SER A 176 7.13 -16.59 3.54
CA SER A 176 8.37 -15.79 3.46
C SER A 176 8.95 -15.44 4.85
N LEU A 177 8.09 -15.27 5.86
CA LEU A 177 8.50 -15.04 7.24
C LEU A 177 9.03 -16.34 7.87
N LEU A 178 8.35 -17.47 7.62
CA LEU A 178 8.77 -18.79 8.08
C LEU A 178 10.11 -19.24 7.48
N CYS A 179 10.50 -18.74 6.30
CA CYS A 179 11.84 -18.96 5.74
C CYS A 179 12.99 -18.39 6.60
N SER A 180 12.70 -17.54 7.60
CA SER A 180 13.69 -17.01 8.55
C SER A 180 13.51 -17.57 9.98
N HIS A 181 12.80 -18.69 10.11
CA HIS A 181 12.58 -19.35 11.39
C HIS A 181 13.89 -19.88 11.99
N THR A 182 13.93 -20.11 13.31
CA THR A 182 15.13 -20.65 13.99
C THR A 182 15.34 -22.13 13.68
N ASP A 183 14.24 -22.88 13.54
CA ASP A 183 14.25 -24.30 13.19
C ASP A 183 14.55 -24.52 11.69
N PRO A 184 15.59 -25.30 11.34
CA PRO A 184 15.93 -25.61 9.96
C PRO A 184 14.86 -26.47 9.25
N SER A 185 14.12 -27.32 9.96
CA SER A 185 13.04 -28.14 9.39
C SER A 185 11.91 -27.25 8.88
N ILE A 186 11.42 -26.36 9.74
CA ILE A 186 10.39 -25.36 9.37
C ILE A 186 10.85 -24.52 8.18
N THR A 187 12.09 -24.05 8.23
CA THR A 187 12.68 -23.24 7.17
C THR A 187 12.69 -23.99 5.83
N GLN A 188 13.12 -25.26 5.83
CA GLN A 188 13.14 -26.10 4.63
C GLN A 188 11.72 -26.36 4.09
N GLN A 189 10.75 -26.65 4.96
CA GLN A 189 9.36 -26.83 4.57
C GLN A 189 8.75 -25.55 4.01
N ALA A 190 9.06 -24.38 4.59
CA ALA A 190 8.60 -23.09 4.11
C ALA A 190 9.15 -22.76 2.71
N PHE A 191 10.45 -23.02 2.46
CA PHE A 191 11.04 -22.84 1.12
C PHE A 191 10.42 -23.77 0.08
N SER A 192 10.18 -25.03 0.44
CA SER A 192 9.51 -26.01 -0.43
C SER A 192 8.07 -25.57 -0.73
N GLY A 193 7.31 -25.17 0.30
CA GLY A 193 5.95 -24.66 0.16
C GLY A 193 5.89 -23.40 -0.70
N MET A 194 6.83 -22.47 -0.53
CA MET A 194 6.96 -21.27 -1.36
C MET A 194 7.17 -21.62 -2.84
N SER A 195 8.02 -22.61 -3.14
CA SER A 195 8.24 -23.07 -4.52
C SER A 195 6.95 -23.61 -5.15
N HIS A 196 6.21 -24.46 -4.43
CA HIS A 196 4.92 -24.97 -4.89
C HIS A 196 3.88 -23.85 -5.08
N LEU A 197 3.81 -22.89 -4.15
CA LEU A 197 2.92 -21.73 -4.24
C LEU A 197 3.21 -20.89 -5.48
N LEU A 198 4.49 -20.58 -5.73
CA LEU A 198 4.91 -19.82 -6.90
C LEU A 198 4.61 -20.57 -8.20
N CYS A 199 4.70 -21.90 -8.21
CA CYS A 199 4.27 -22.71 -9.35
C CYS A 199 2.77 -22.53 -9.64
N ILE A 200 1.91 -22.57 -8.61
CA ILE A 200 0.47 -22.31 -8.74
C ILE A 200 0.22 -20.91 -9.31
N ALA A 201 0.87 -19.89 -8.75
CA ALA A 201 0.73 -18.50 -9.19
C ALA A 201 1.20 -18.29 -10.65
N LYS A 202 2.30 -18.95 -11.05
CA LYS A 202 2.80 -18.89 -12.43
C LYS A 202 1.78 -19.49 -13.42
N CYS A 203 1.19 -20.63 -13.08
CA CYS A 203 0.13 -21.23 -13.89
C CYS A 203 -1.11 -20.31 -14.00
N GLN A 204 -1.50 -19.62 -12.92
CA GLN A 204 -2.54 -18.58 -12.98
C GLN A 204 -2.23 -17.50 -14.02
N ASN A 205 -0.99 -17.02 -14.06
CA ASN A 205 -0.56 -16.01 -15.02
C ASN A 205 -0.63 -16.51 -16.46
N ASP A 206 -0.11 -17.72 -16.71
CA ASP A 206 -0.01 -18.27 -18.07
C ASP A 206 -1.40 -18.53 -18.65
N ILE A 207 -2.33 -19.03 -17.83
CA ILE A 207 -3.74 -19.19 -18.22
C ILE A 207 -4.38 -17.82 -18.52
N THR A 208 -4.12 -16.82 -17.69
CA THR A 208 -4.67 -15.46 -17.88
C THR A 208 -4.11 -14.80 -19.16
N LYS A 209 -2.80 -14.96 -19.41
CA LYS A 209 -2.16 -14.47 -20.64
C LYS A 209 -2.72 -15.16 -21.88
N ASN A 210 -2.85 -16.49 -21.87
CA ASN A 210 -3.40 -17.26 -22.98
C ASN A 210 -4.86 -16.93 -23.29
N LYS A 211 -5.65 -16.52 -22.29
CA LYS A 211 -7.01 -15.98 -22.52
C LYS A 211 -6.98 -14.62 -23.23
N ASN A 212 -6.01 -13.77 -22.91
CA ASN A 212 -5.87 -12.43 -23.48
C ASN A 212 -5.19 -12.44 -24.87
N THR A 213 -4.36 -13.45 -25.18
CA THR A 213 -3.62 -13.58 -26.45
C THR A 213 -4.35 -14.41 -27.51
N LYS A 214 -5.62 -14.82 -27.30
CA LYS A 214 -6.44 -15.46 -28.34
C LYS A 214 -6.69 -14.59 -29.59
N ASN A 215 -6.25 -13.33 -29.61
CA ASN A 215 -6.28 -12.45 -30.78
C ASN A 215 -4.94 -12.25 -31.49
N ASP A 216 -3.83 -12.89 -31.09
CA ASP A 216 -2.58 -12.81 -31.86
C ASP A 216 -1.85 -14.16 -31.91
N ARG A 217 -1.38 -14.49 -33.12
CA ARG A 217 -0.82 -15.78 -33.51
C ARG A 217 0.31 -16.26 -32.56
N PRO A 218 0.45 -17.58 -32.34
CA PRO A 218 1.46 -18.13 -31.44
C PRO A 218 2.84 -18.06 -32.10
N GLY A 219 3.61 -17.02 -31.76
CA GLY A 219 4.95 -16.83 -32.30
C GLY A 219 5.74 -15.80 -31.51
N SER A 220 6.09 -16.10 -30.26
CA SER A 220 7.27 -15.53 -29.59
C SER A 220 7.58 -16.31 -28.33
N HIS A 221 8.66 -17.07 -28.36
CA HIS A 221 9.20 -17.83 -27.25
C HIS A 221 9.59 -16.89 -26.09
N CYS A 222 8.73 -16.79 -25.08
CA CYS A 222 9.16 -16.33 -23.76
C CYS A 222 9.86 -17.49 -23.04
N LEU A 223 11.15 -17.29 -22.75
CA LEU A 223 12.07 -18.19 -22.07
C LEU A 223 11.41 -18.90 -20.88
N LEU A 224 11.14 -20.20 -21.07
CA LEU A 224 10.79 -21.14 -20.02
C LEU A 224 12.06 -21.43 -19.19
N PRO A 225 12.00 -21.34 -17.85
CA PRO A 225 12.72 -22.28 -17.02
C PRO A 225 11.94 -23.60 -17.04
N ALA A 226 12.62 -24.68 -17.43
CA ALA A 226 12.07 -26.03 -17.56
C ALA A 226 11.71 -26.61 -16.16
N PRO A 227 10.97 -27.73 -16.07
CA PRO A 227 10.59 -28.35 -14.79
C PRO A 227 11.79 -28.74 -13.91
N SER A 228 12.99 -28.84 -14.49
CA SER A 228 14.26 -29.04 -13.81
C SER A 228 14.66 -27.87 -12.90
N ASP A 229 14.15 -26.65 -13.12
CA ASP A 229 14.47 -25.49 -12.28
C ASP A 229 13.70 -25.46 -10.94
N ILE A 230 12.67 -26.31 -10.78
CA ILE A 230 11.85 -26.43 -9.57
C ILE A 230 12.62 -27.12 -8.44
N GLU A 231 13.58 -28.00 -8.76
CA GLU A 231 14.47 -28.64 -7.77
C GLU A 231 15.64 -27.73 -7.32
N PHE A 232 16.01 -26.73 -8.13
CA PHE A 232 17.06 -25.76 -7.79
C PHE A 232 16.53 -24.52 -7.08
N LEU A 233 15.23 -24.21 -7.20
CA LEU A 233 14.60 -23.07 -6.55
C LEU A 233 14.75 -23.07 -5.00
N PRO A 234 14.58 -24.20 -4.28
CA PRO A 234 14.77 -24.23 -2.82
C PRO A 234 16.20 -23.89 -2.39
N LYS A 235 17.21 -24.32 -3.15
CA LYS A 235 18.63 -24.03 -2.89
C LYS A 235 19.01 -22.58 -3.18
N ILE A 236 18.37 -21.96 -4.18
CA ILE A 236 18.58 -20.55 -4.55
C ILE A 236 17.85 -19.60 -3.60
N LEU A 237 16.63 -19.94 -3.18
CA LEU A 237 15.83 -19.17 -2.21
C LEU A 237 16.44 -19.21 -0.80
N GLN A 238 17.14 -20.30 -0.45
CA GLN A 238 17.67 -20.55 0.90
C GLN A 238 18.66 -19.51 1.44
N ARG A 239 19.24 -18.63 0.61
CA ARG A 239 20.32 -17.73 1.05
C ARG A 239 20.15 -16.26 0.72
N ASP A 240 19.16 -15.87 -0.09
CA ASP A 240 19.07 -14.48 -0.56
C ASP A 240 17.63 -13.94 -0.56
N LYS A 241 17.32 -13.13 0.45
CA LYS A 241 16.03 -12.45 0.63
C LYS A 241 15.68 -11.55 -0.56
N SER A 242 16.68 -10.98 -1.22
CA SER A 242 16.47 -10.16 -2.42
C SER A 242 15.95 -10.99 -3.58
N LYS A 243 16.44 -12.23 -3.76
CA LYS A 243 15.95 -13.16 -4.78
C LYS A 243 14.53 -13.61 -4.47
N ILE A 244 14.19 -13.88 -3.21
CA ILE A 244 12.81 -14.20 -2.82
C ILE A 244 11.90 -13.04 -3.22
N ALA A 245 12.23 -11.80 -2.83
CA ALA A 245 11.44 -10.61 -3.14
C ALA A 245 11.26 -10.39 -4.65
N GLN A 246 12.31 -10.60 -5.45
CA GLN A 246 12.26 -10.50 -6.91
C GLN A 246 11.38 -11.58 -7.53
N ILE A 247 11.55 -12.86 -7.15
CA ILE A 247 10.78 -13.97 -7.72
C ILE A 247 9.30 -13.83 -7.37
N VAL A 248 8.99 -13.53 -6.10
CA VAL A 248 7.62 -13.28 -5.63
C VAL A 248 7.01 -12.12 -6.40
N GLY A 249 7.71 -11.00 -6.51
CA GLY A 249 7.21 -9.82 -7.21
C GLY A 249 7.07 -10.00 -8.73
N GLN A 250 7.89 -10.84 -9.36
CA GLN A 250 7.73 -11.22 -10.77
C GLN A 250 6.55 -12.16 -11.00
N THR A 251 6.35 -13.13 -10.10
CA THR A 251 5.39 -14.23 -10.28
C THR A 251 3.99 -13.89 -9.80
N LEU A 252 3.81 -13.14 -8.72
CA LEU A 252 2.46 -12.81 -8.25
C LEU A 252 1.77 -11.78 -9.16
N LEU A 253 0.46 -11.97 -9.41
CA LEU A 253 -0.38 -10.97 -10.08
C LEU A 253 -0.46 -9.67 -9.24
N PRO A 254 -0.73 -8.51 -9.86
CA PRO A 254 -0.86 -7.23 -9.14
C PRO A 254 -1.76 -7.23 -7.89
N PRO A 255 -2.96 -7.87 -7.89
CA PRO A 255 -3.78 -7.97 -6.68
C PRO A 255 -3.13 -8.83 -5.59
N LEU A 256 -2.62 -10.02 -5.95
CA LEU A 256 -1.96 -10.94 -5.02
C LEU A 256 -0.67 -10.34 -4.42
N LEU A 257 0.09 -9.59 -5.22
CA LEU A 257 1.26 -8.87 -4.73
C LEU A 257 0.87 -7.74 -3.77
N THR A 258 -0.30 -7.13 -3.99
CA THR A 258 -0.84 -6.13 -3.06
C THR A 258 -1.23 -6.79 -1.73
N ASP A 259 -1.84 -7.97 -1.76
CA ASP A 259 -2.16 -8.76 -0.56
C ASP A 259 -0.90 -9.22 0.19
N PHE A 260 0.15 -9.59 -0.55
CA PHE A 260 1.48 -9.90 0.02
C PHE A 260 2.05 -8.70 0.78
N VAL A 261 2.10 -7.53 0.13
CA VAL A 261 2.57 -6.27 0.73
C VAL A 261 1.72 -5.88 1.94
N TRP A 262 0.40 -5.99 1.84
CA TRP A 262 -0.52 -5.71 2.94
C TRP A 262 -0.26 -6.62 4.14
N SER A 263 -0.09 -7.93 3.90
CA SER A 263 0.14 -8.91 4.95
C SER A 263 1.46 -8.64 5.69
N LEU A 264 2.54 -8.36 4.96
CA LEU A 264 3.81 -7.96 5.58
C LEU A 264 3.70 -6.65 6.38
N LEU A 265 2.97 -5.65 5.85
CA LEU A 265 2.70 -4.41 6.57
C LEU A 265 1.93 -4.66 7.88
N MET A 266 1.00 -5.63 7.88
CA MET A 266 0.29 -6.02 9.09
C MET A 266 1.21 -6.66 10.13
N ARG A 267 2.15 -7.50 9.68
CA ARG A 267 3.15 -8.19 10.51
C ARG A 267 4.20 -7.29 11.15
N LEU A 268 4.33 -6.02 10.72
CA LEU A 268 5.19 -5.04 11.41
C LEU A 268 4.72 -4.71 12.85
N SER A 269 3.45 -4.96 13.16
CA SER A 269 2.87 -4.76 14.49
C SER A 269 2.92 -6.03 15.34
N ALA A 270 3.60 -7.09 14.89
CA ALA A 270 3.76 -8.31 15.66
C ALA A 270 4.54 -8.05 16.97
N THR A 271 4.19 -8.80 18.02
CA THR A 271 4.91 -8.77 19.31
C THR A 271 6.33 -9.31 19.18
N ASP A 272 6.56 -10.27 18.27
CA ASP A 272 7.88 -10.78 17.96
C ASP A 272 8.69 -9.80 17.10
N HIS A 273 9.73 -9.22 17.71
CA HIS A 273 10.66 -8.31 17.05
C HIS A 273 11.40 -8.95 15.86
N LYS A 274 11.67 -10.26 15.90
CA LYS A 274 12.35 -10.97 14.81
C LYS A 274 11.44 -11.03 13.58
N THR A 275 10.19 -11.47 13.76
CA THR A 275 9.18 -11.48 12.70
C THR A 275 8.91 -10.08 12.15
N ALA A 276 8.77 -9.07 13.00
CA ALA A 276 8.57 -7.68 12.57
C ALA A 276 9.76 -7.15 11.75
N SER A 277 10.99 -7.46 12.16
CA SER A 277 12.21 -7.11 11.42
C SER A 277 12.27 -7.83 10.07
N GLU A 278 11.90 -9.11 10.01
CA GLU A 278 11.90 -9.86 8.76
C GLU A 278 10.85 -9.34 7.78
N ALA A 279 9.65 -9.04 8.29
CA ALA A 279 8.59 -8.42 7.52
C ALA A 279 9.03 -7.07 6.95
N ALA A 280 9.77 -6.27 7.72
CA ALA A 280 10.32 -4.99 7.26
C ALA A 280 11.31 -5.16 6.11
N ILE A 281 12.22 -6.13 6.19
CA ILE A 281 13.22 -6.40 5.15
C ILE A 281 12.51 -6.85 3.86
N MET A 282 11.63 -7.84 3.95
CA MET A 282 10.90 -8.36 2.79
C MET A 282 10.02 -7.29 2.15
N LEU A 283 9.30 -6.50 2.95
CA LEU A 283 8.44 -5.43 2.48
C LEU A 283 9.24 -4.36 1.71
N LYS A 284 10.38 -3.93 2.26
CA LYS A 284 11.27 -2.95 1.60
C LYS A 284 11.79 -3.50 0.26
N LEU A 285 12.34 -4.70 0.25
CA LEU A 285 12.91 -5.31 -0.95
C LEU A 285 11.86 -5.49 -2.06
N THR A 286 10.69 -6.03 -1.72
CA THR A 286 9.62 -6.25 -2.70
C THR A 286 9.15 -4.93 -3.32
N LEU A 287 8.99 -3.86 -2.53
CA LEU A 287 8.59 -2.56 -3.05
C LEU A 287 9.71 -1.86 -3.83
N GLU A 288 10.98 -2.07 -3.47
CA GLU A 288 12.12 -1.55 -4.24
C GLU A 288 12.13 -2.07 -5.68
N TYR A 289 11.77 -3.34 -5.90
CA TYR A 289 11.72 -3.94 -7.23
C TYR A 289 10.35 -3.79 -7.93
N HIS A 290 9.25 -3.86 -7.19
CA HIS A 290 7.92 -4.11 -7.78
C HIS A 290 6.79 -3.17 -7.29
N ALA A 291 7.10 -2.02 -6.68
CA ALA A 291 6.07 -1.07 -6.23
C ALA A 291 5.09 -0.62 -7.33
N HIS A 292 5.49 -0.60 -8.60
CA HIS A 292 4.64 -0.22 -9.73
C HIS A 292 3.46 -1.18 -9.99
N LYS A 293 3.53 -2.42 -9.46
CA LYS A 293 2.45 -3.41 -9.56
C LYS A 293 1.40 -3.29 -8.45
N ILE A 294 1.58 -2.39 -7.49
CA ILE A 294 0.66 -2.26 -6.34
C ILE A 294 -0.62 -1.52 -6.76
N THR A 295 -1.78 -2.16 -6.56
CA THR A 295 -3.07 -1.64 -7.04
C THR A 295 -3.81 -0.80 -5.99
N MET A 296 -3.75 -1.18 -4.71
CA MET A 296 -4.50 -0.56 -3.60
C MET A 296 -3.68 0.45 -2.78
N VAL A 297 -2.93 1.32 -3.46
CA VAL A 297 -2.03 2.32 -2.84
C VAL A 297 -2.73 3.15 -1.76
N SER A 298 -3.93 3.66 -2.03
CA SER A 298 -4.68 4.50 -1.08
C SER A 298 -4.99 3.78 0.24
N LYS A 299 -5.40 2.50 0.17
CA LYS A 299 -5.68 1.69 1.37
C LYS A 299 -4.41 1.44 2.18
N ILE A 300 -3.29 1.17 1.53
CA ILE A 300 -1.99 0.97 2.20
C ILE A 300 -1.57 2.26 2.93
N VAL A 301 -1.67 3.41 2.27
CA VAL A 301 -1.34 4.71 2.87
C VAL A 301 -2.25 5.04 4.06
N ASP A 302 -3.56 4.73 3.97
CA ASP A 302 -4.53 4.86 5.08
C ASP A 302 -4.18 3.97 6.28
N ALA A 303 -3.84 2.71 6.03
CA ALA A 303 -3.39 1.80 7.09
C ALA A 303 -2.11 2.29 7.76
N ILE A 304 -1.17 2.84 6.99
CA ILE A 304 0.06 3.43 7.53
C ILE A 304 -0.26 4.61 8.44
N TYR A 305 -1.11 5.55 8.00
CA TYR A 305 -1.50 6.71 8.82
C TYR A 305 -2.10 6.26 10.16
N LYS A 306 -3.08 5.35 10.13
CA LYS A 306 -3.74 4.81 11.33
C LYS A 306 -2.76 4.13 12.29
N LYS A 307 -1.82 3.34 11.76
CA LYS A 307 -0.83 2.63 12.58
C LYS A 307 0.26 3.56 13.14
N LEU A 308 0.66 4.59 12.40
CA LEU A 308 1.63 5.59 12.86
C LEU A 308 1.03 6.58 13.87
N TYR A 309 -0.28 6.83 13.79
CA TYR A 309 -1.00 7.64 14.76
C TYR A 309 -1.06 6.96 16.15
N GLY A 310 -1.01 5.63 16.19
CA GLY A 310 -0.84 4.87 17.44
C GLY A 310 0.62 4.83 17.93
N ASN A 311 0.86 4.11 19.03
CA ASN A 311 2.21 3.94 19.61
C ASN A 311 3.08 2.98 18.79
N ALA A 312 3.59 3.46 17.66
CA ALA A 312 4.43 2.72 16.73
C ALA A 312 5.86 2.48 17.26
N SER A 313 6.36 1.25 17.14
CA SER A 313 7.78 0.96 17.38
C SER A 313 8.68 1.66 16.35
N GLN A 314 9.95 1.89 16.69
CA GLN A 314 10.88 2.60 15.80
C GLN A 314 11.10 1.89 14.46
N ILE A 315 11.20 0.55 14.47
CA ILE A 315 11.33 -0.27 13.26
C ILE A 315 10.08 -0.14 12.39
N MET A 316 8.89 -0.21 13.00
CA MET A 316 7.62 -0.06 12.29
C MET A 316 7.54 1.32 11.65
N LYS A 317 7.87 2.38 12.41
CA LYS A 317 7.86 3.75 11.93
C LYS A 317 8.81 3.97 10.75
N GLN A 318 10.06 3.55 10.85
CA GLN A 318 11.05 3.69 9.78
C GLN A 318 10.63 2.93 8.52
N THR A 319 10.14 1.71 8.68
CA THR A 319 9.68 0.86 7.58
C THR A 319 8.46 1.47 6.88
N MET A 320 7.45 1.89 7.63
CA MET A 320 6.24 2.49 7.07
C MET A 320 6.53 3.79 6.31
N LEU A 321 7.39 4.65 6.85
CA LEU A 321 7.81 5.86 6.13
C LEU A 321 8.57 5.49 4.85
N ARG A 322 9.44 4.48 4.89
CA ARG A 322 10.10 3.98 3.67
C ARG A 322 9.12 3.44 2.65
N VAL A 323 8.04 2.78 3.07
CA VAL A 323 6.95 2.32 2.18
C VAL A 323 6.28 3.51 1.50
N ILE A 324 5.97 4.59 2.23
CA ILE A 324 5.44 5.83 1.65
C ILE A 324 6.38 6.38 0.57
N THR A 325 7.68 6.44 0.83
CA THR A 325 8.67 6.88 -0.16
C THR A 325 8.64 6.02 -1.43
N LEU A 326 8.65 4.69 -1.29
CA LEU A 326 8.69 3.76 -2.42
C LEU A 326 7.39 3.76 -3.25
N LEU A 327 6.23 3.91 -2.59
CA LEU A 327 4.95 4.06 -3.27
C LEU A 327 4.85 5.42 -3.98
N THR A 328 5.38 6.48 -3.38
CA THR A 328 5.41 7.81 -4.00
C THR A 328 6.27 7.82 -5.26
N ARG A 329 7.38 7.07 -5.28
CA ARG A 329 8.24 6.91 -6.46
C ARG A 329 7.49 6.39 -7.68
N THR A 330 6.58 5.43 -7.50
CA THR A 330 5.89 4.76 -8.60
C THR A 330 4.50 5.32 -8.88
N SER A 331 3.86 5.90 -7.87
CA SER A 331 2.48 6.37 -7.95
C SER A 331 2.26 7.70 -7.20
N PRO A 332 3.04 8.75 -7.51
CA PRO A 332 3.04 9.99 -6.74
C PRO A 332 1.65 10.61 -6.67
N LYS A 333 0.90 10.63 -7.79
CA LYS A 333 -0.46 11.15 -7.81
C LYS A 333 -1.37 10.48 -6.77
N LYS A 334 -1.39 9.14 -6.71
CA LYS A 334 -2.28 8.39 -5.79
C LYS A 334 -1.93 8.66 -4.33
N VAL A 335 -0.64 8.67 -3.99
CA VAL A 335 -0.19 8.94 -2.62
C VAL A 335 -0.54 10.37 -2.22
N ILE A 336 -0.23 11.36 -3.06
CA ILE A 336 -0.47 12.77 -2.76
C ILE A 336 -1.96 13.05 -2.57
N PHE A 337 -2.84 12.54 -3.44
CA PHE A 337 -4.29 12.69 -3.24
C PHE A 337 -4.76 12.07 -1.92
N GLN A 338 -4.29 10.88 -1.58
CA GLN A 338 -4.63 10.26 -0.30
C GLN A 338 -4.13 11.08 0.90
N LEU A 339 -2.94 11.69 0.81
CA LEU A 339 -2.41 12.53 1.89
C LEU A 339 -3.23 13.82 2.09
N MET A 340 -3.96 14.30 1.07
CA MET A 340 -4.83 15.48 1.18
C MET A 340 -6.15 15.20 1.90
N ASP A 341 -6.55 13.94 2.05
CA ASP A 341 -7.79 13.55 2.73
C ASP A 341 -7.66 13.57 4.27
N TYR A 342 -6.45 13.79 4.78
CA TYR A 342 -6.14 13.86 6.22
C TYR A 342 -6.31 15.27 6.81
N PRO A 343 -6.36 15.43 8.14
CA PRO A 343 -6.73 16.69 8.78
C PRO A 343 -5.86 17.89 8.39
N VAL A 344 -6.52 19.05 8.41
CA VAL A 344 -5.92 20.39 8.35
C VAL A 344 -6.35 21.11 9.62
N PRO A 345 -5.45 21.45 10.56
CA PRO A 345 -3.99 21.34 10.50
C PRO A 345 -3.45 19.90 10.46
N ALA A 346 -2.29 19.69 9.82
CA ALA A 346 -1.58 18.41 9.83
C ALA A 346 -1.12 18.07 11.25
N ASP A 347 -1.40 16.84 11.68
CA ASP A 347 -0.78 16.27 12.87
C ASP A 347 0.68 15.86 12.62
N ASN A 348 1.38 15.48 13.70
CA ASN A 348 2.77 15.05 13.63
C ASN A 348 2.97 13.83 12.71
N THR A 349 1.98 12.94 12.63
CA THR A 349 2.03 11.74 11.79
C THR A 349 2.00 12.10 10.31
N LEU A 350 1.10 13.00 9.92
CA LEU A 350 0.97 13.49 8.56
C LEU A 350 2.21 14.26 8.11
N ILE A 351 2.81 15.09 8.99
CA ILE A 351 4.07 15.78 8.71
C ILE A 351 5.19 14.79 8.38
N LEU A 352 5.31 13.70 9.15
CA LEU A 352 6.30 12.66 8.88
C LEU A 352 6.05 11.95 7.54
N MET A 353 4.79 11.69 7.21
CA MET A 353 4.43 11.11 5.91
C MET A 353 4.72 12.04 4.74
N TRP A 354 4.51 13.36 4.90
CA TRP A 354 4.91 14.35 3.91
C TRP A 354 6.42 14.36 3.67
N HIS A 355 7.23 14.35 4.74
CA HIS A 355 8.68 14.23 4.62
C HIS A 355 9.10 12.94 3.89
N ALA A 356 8.44 11.82 4.17
CA ALA A 356 8.71 10.55 3.50
C ALA A 356 8.32 10.55 2.01
N ALA A 357 7.18 11.15 1.66
CA ALA A 357 6.77 11.33 0.25
C ALA A 357 7.70 12.30 -0.50
N GLY A 358 8.26 13.29 0.21
CA GLY A 358 9.16 14.30 -0.32
C GLY A 358 10.65 13.96 -0.30
N SER A 359 11.06 12.79 0.18
CA SER A 359 12.48 12.53 0.44
C SER A 359 13.34 12.35 -0.83
N GLU A 360 12.75 11.94 -1.95
CA GLU A 360 13.49 11.60 -3.17
C GLU A 360 13.43 12.68 -4.25
N ALA A 361 14.60 13.13 -4.71
CA ALA A 361 14.72 14.20 -5.70
C ALA A 361 14.15 13.82 -7.09
N SER A 362 14.21 12.55 -7.47
CA SER A 362 13.70 12.04 -8.75
C SER A 362 12.18 12.21 -8.89
N VAL A 363 11.46 12.22 -7.76
CA VAL A 363 9.99 12.27 -7.72
C VAL A 363 9.49 13.70 -7.47
N ALA A 364 10.34 14.59 -6.97
CA ALA A 364 9.98 15.97 -6.61
C ALA A 364 9.20 16.73 -7.72
N PRO A 365 9.59 16.67 -9.01
CA PRO A 365 8.80 17.31 -10.08
C PRO A 365 7.38 16.78 -10.21
N HIS A 366 7.19 15.47 -10.04
CA HIS A 366 5.88 14.81 -10.17
C HIS A 366 4.97 15.12 -8.97
N VAL A 367 5.55 15.18 -7.77
CA VAL A 367 4.83 15.60 -6.56
C VAL A 367 4.42 17.06 -6.68
N LEU A 368 5.35 17.98 -7.00
CA LEU A 368 5.03 19.39 -7.16
C LEU A 368 4.00 19.63 -8.26
N LYS A 369 4.08 18.93 -9.40
CA LYS A 369 3.06 19.02 -10.46
C LYS A 369 1.68 18.59 -9.98
N THR A 370 1.61 17.55 -9.12
CA THR A 370 0.34 17.10 -8.53
C THR A 370 -0.20 18.12 -7.53
N ILE A 371 0.65 18.67 -6.67
CA ILE A 371 0.27 19.71 -5.71
C ILE A 371 -0.18 20.99 -6.44
N LEU A 372 0.52 21.39 -7.50
CA LEU A 372 0.14 22.52 -8.35
C LEU A 372 -1.21 22.32 -9.03
N LEU A 373 -1.55 21.08 -9.43
CA LEU A 373 -2.88 20.79 -9.97
C LEU A 373 -3.97 21.07 -8.93
N ILE A 374 -3.73 20.69 -7.67
CA ILE A 374 -4.66 20.88 -6.55
C ILE A 374 -4.73 22.37 -6.15
N LEU A 375 -3.59 23.06 -6.07
CA LEU A 375 -3.50 24.49 -5.73
C LEU A 375 -4.18 25.42 -6.73
N LYS A 376 -4.45 24.98 -7.97
CA LYS A 376 -5.17 25.77 -8.96
C LYS A 376 -6.70 25.71 -8.79
N GLY A 377 -7.23 24.87 -7.89
CA GLY A 377 -8.66 24.80 -7.58
C GLY A 377 -9.13 25.90 -6.60
N LYS A 378 -10.44 26.18 -6.53
CA LYS A 378 -10.98 27.04 -5.45
C LYS A 378 -11.19 26.21 -4.19
N PRO A 379 -10.77 26.71 -3.00
CA PRO A 379 -11.25 26.14 -1.77
C PRO A 379 -12.76 26.37 -1.64
N GLY A 380 -13.49 25.32 -1.25
CA GLY A 380 -14.94 25.38 -1.01
C GLY A 380 -15.88 25.31 -2.21
N GLU A 381 -15.37 25.22 -3.45
CA GLU A 381 -16.22 24.87 -4.59
C GLU A 381 -16.41 23.34 -4.67
N MET A 382 -17.68 22.93 -4.78
CA MET A 382 -18.06 21.54 -5.00
C MET A 382 -17.74 21.18 -6.45
N GLU A 383 -16.58 20.58 -6.68
CA GLU A 383 -16.24 20.07 -8.00
C GLU A 383 -16.88 18.68 -8.18
N GLU A 384 -18.00 18.63 -8.92
CA GLU A 384 -18.78 17.41 -9.22
C GLU A 384 -17.94 16.25 -9.79
N ARG A 385 -16.73 16.51 -10.32
CA ARG A 385 -15.89 15.47 -10.95
C ARG A 385 -15.15 14.53 -9.98
N ILE A 386 -15.19 14.76 -8.67
CA ILE A 386 -14.47 13.94 -7.67
C ILE A 386 -15.44 13.08 -6.81
N MET A 387 -16.72 13.01 -7.19
CA MET A 387 -17.73 12.25 -6.42
C MET A 387 -17.72 10.74 -6.72
N GLU A 388 -16.60 10.05 -6.51
CA GLU A 388 -16.59 8.58 -6.35
C GLU A 388 -15.49 8.12 -5.38
N ARG A 389 -15.50 8.60 -4.13
CA ARG A 389 -15.05 7.80 -2.98
C ARG A 389 -15.35 8.47 -1.64
N ARG A 390 -15.89 7.64 -0.76
CA ARG A 390 -16.29 7.88 0.64
C ARG A 390 -15.47 8.98 1.33
N ARG A 391 -16.10 10.14 1.50
CA ARG A 391 -15.64 11.22 2.39
C ARG A 391 -15.85 10.77 3.84
N PHE A 392 -14.78 10.68 4.62
CA PHE A 392 -14.86 10.55 6.08
C PHE A 392 -14.49 11.90 6.72
N SER A 393 -15.31 12.92 6.50
CA SER A 393 -15.42 14.06 7.41
C SER A 393 -16.71 14.82 7.13
N LEU A 394 -17.36 15.23 8.22
CA LEU A 394 -18.59 15.99 8.28
C LEU A 394 -18.26 17.48 8.04
N ASP A 395 -17.82 17.87 6.84
CA ASP A 395 -17.93 19.27 6.37
C ASP A 395 -17.65 19.34 4.85
N ALA A 396 -18.67 19.62 4.05
CA ALA A 396 -18.68 19.43 2.59
C ALA A 396 -18.02 20.59 1.81
N THR A 397 -16.82 21.02 2.23
CA THR A 397 -16.08 22.13 1.62
C THR A 397 -14.76 21.60 1.04
N ASN A 398 -14.43 21.87 -0.24
CA ASN A 398 -13.17 21.42 -0.86
C ASN A 398 -11.95 22.08 -0.18
N MET A 399 -11.39 21.46 0.86
CA MET A 399 -10.23 21.95 1.62
C MET A 399 -8.89 21.53 1.02
N MET A 400 -8.88 20.79 -0.10
CA MET A 400 -7.65 20.29 -0.72
C MET A 400 -6.64 21.40 -1.09
N PRO A 401 -7.05 22.59 -1.60
CA PRO A 401 -6.08 23.67 -1.88
C PRO A 401 -5.41 24.21 -0.60
N VAL A 402 -6.12 24.21 0.53
CA VAL A 402 -5.57 24.60 1.83
C VAL A 402 -4.58 23.52 2.32
N ALA A 403 -4.96 22.24 2.24
CA ALA A 403 -4.08 21.11 2.55
C ALA A 403 -2.81 21.12 1.69
N ALA A 404 -2.93 21.46 0.40
CA ALA A 404 -1.83 21.57 -0.54
C ALA A 404 -0.88 22.73 -0.17
N SER A 405 -1.42 23.86 0.28
CA SER A 405 -0.60 24.98 0.78
C SER A 405 0.17 24.57 2.04
N GLN A 406 -0.46 23.86 2.96
CA GLN A 406 0.20 23.31 4.14
C GLN A 406 1.30 22.30 3.75
N ALA A 407 1.03 21.41 2.79
CA ALA A 407 2.02 20.45 2.32
C ALA A 407 3.26 21.14 1.74
N LEU A 408 3.09 22.25 1.00
CA LEU A 408 4.22 23.03 0.49
C LEU A 408 5.10 23.62 1.60
N CYS A 409 4.54 24.00 2.75
CA CYS A 409 5.32 24.45 3.91
C CYS A 409 6.30 23.38 4.38
N THR A 410 5.95 22.10 4.24
CA THR A 410 6.79 20.95 4.65
C THR A 410 7.76 20.49 3.55
N LEU A 411 7.35 20.55 2.27
CA LEU A 411 8.08 19.97 1.14
C LEU A 411 9.12 20.91 0.53
N LEU A 412 8.80 22.19 0.37
CA LEU A 412 9.68 23.17 -0.26
C LEU A 412 11.04 23.34 0.44
N PRO A 413 11.14 23.28 1.79
CA PRO A 413 12.43 23.34 2.50
C PRO A 413 13.34 22.12 2.29
N VAL A 414 12.81 20.99 1.81
CA VAL A 414 13.57 19.75 1.70
C VAL A 414 14.61 19.89 0.58
N GLY A 415 15.87 19.59 0.87
CA GLY A 415 16.98 19.78 -0.09
C GLY A 415 16.80 19.03 -1.42
N SER A 416 16.09 17.90 -1.42
CA SER A 416 15.74 17.13 -2.62
C SER A 416 14.85 17.91 -3.61
N TYR A 417 14.13 18.93 -3.14
CA TYR A 417 13.18 19.71 -3.94
C TYR A 417 13.82 20.94 -4.60
N LYS A 418 15.04 21.34 -4.23
CA LYS A 418 15.70 22.58 -4.71
C LYS A 418 15.62 22.78 -6.23
N LYS A 419 15.93 21.75 -7.02
CA LYS A 419 15.88 21.81 -8.50
C LYS A 419 14.44 21.93 -9.03
N ALA A 420 13.52 21.15 -8.46
CA ALA A 420 12.13 21.17 -8.88
C ALA A 420 11.44 22.50 -8.50
N VAL A 421 11.78 23.07 -7.35
CA VAL A 421 11.29 24.40 -6.92
C VAL A 421 11.74 25.48 -7.89
N ALA A 422 13.01 25.49 -8.29
CA ALA A 422 13.50 26.45 -9.29
C ALA A 422 12.76 26.29 -10.63
N GLN A 423 12.51 25.06 -11.08
CA GLN A 423 11.77 24.78 -12.32
C GLN A 423 10.32 25.25 -12.27
N PHE A 424 9.64 25.07 -11.13
CA PHE A 424 8.22 25.37 -10.95
C PHE A 424 7.96 26.71 -10.24
N PHE A 425 8.98 27.54 -10.05
CA PHE A 425 8.88 28.76 -9.25
C PHE A 425 7.77 29.71 -9.73
N PRO A 426 7.68 30.06 -11.03
CA PRO A 426 6.60 30.92 -11.53
C PRO A 426 5.20 30.36 -11.25
N GLN A 427 5.01 29.06 -11.46
CA GLN A 427 3.72 28.41 -11.28
C GLN A 427 3.34 28.34 -9.79
N LEU A 428 4.31 28.06 -8.92
CA LEU A 428 4.11 28.02 -7.46
C LEU A 428 3.81 29.41 -6.91
N LEU A 429 4.55 30.43 -7.36
CA LEU A 429 4.34 31.83 -6.97
C LEU A 429 2.91 32.27 -7.30
N MET A 430 2.50 32.10 -8.56
CA MET A 430 1.16 32.53 -9.01
C MET A 430 0.03 31.71 -8.35
N ALA A 431 0.21 30.40 -8.19
CA ALA A 431 -0.79 29.57 -7.53
C ALA A 431 -0.94 29.93 -6.04
N LEU A 432 0.17 30.22 -5.34
CA LEU A 432 0.13 30.63 -3.93
C LEU A 432 -0.44 32.04 -3.77
N MET A 433 -0.18 32.97 -4.69
CA MET A 433 -0.84 34.29 -4.75
C MET A 433 -2.36 34.14 -4.86
N LEU A 434 -2.81 33.23 -5.72
CA LEU A 434 -4.23 32.95 -5.88
C LEU A 434 -4.83 32.33 -4.61
N GLN A 435 -4.16 31.35 -3.99
CA GLN A 435 -4.64 30.76 -2.74
C GLN A 435 -4.62 31.75 -1.56
N LEU A 436 -3.69 32.71 -1.57
CA LEU A 436 -3.64 33.80 -0.61
C LEU A 436 -4.89 34.68 -0.71
N PHE A 437 -5.35 34.98 -1.94
CA PHE A 437 -6.60 35.69 -2.21
C PHE A 437 -7.84 34.88 -1.77
N TYR A 438 -7.86 33.57 -1.97
CA TYR A 438 -9.03 32.77 -1.56
C TYR A 438 -9.12 32.58 -0.04
N SER A 439 -7.99 32.38 0.63
CA SER A 439 -7.95 32.08 2.07
C SER A 439 -8.43 33.26 2.93
N SER A 440 -8.19 34.49 2.48
CA SER A 440 -8.65 35.69 3.16
C SER A 440 -10.16 35.91 3.04
N ASN A 441 -10.75 35.57 1.89
CA ASN A 441 -12.21 35.53 1.72
C ASN A 441 -12.85 34.43 2.60
N LEU A 442 -12.18 33.29 2.75
CA LEU A 442 -12.65 32.17 3.59
C LEU A 442 -12.61 32.51 5.10
N ARG A 443 -11.68 33.36 5.54
CA ARG A 443 -11.50 33.73 6.95
C ARG A 443 -12.64 34.60 7.51
N LEU A 444 -13.42 35.27 6.66
CA LEU A 444 -14.66 35.94 7.07
C LEU A 444 -15.64 34.98 7.78
N MET A 445 -15.46 33.66 7.62
CA MET A 445 -16.32 32.63 8.19
C MET A 445 -15.72 31.89 9.40
N THR A 446 -14.40 31.94 9.65
CA THR A 446 -13.74 31.24 10.78
C THR A 446 -12.42 31.93 11.21
N GLU A 447 -12.39 32.54 12.40
CA GLU A 447 -11.30 33.46 12.80
C GLU A 447 -9.95 32.81 13.14
N ASP A 448 -9.90 31.50 13.42
CA ASP A 448 -8.78 30.84 14.10
C ASP A 448 -7.91 29.90 13.25
N ARG A 449 -8.04 29.94 11.92
CA ARG A 449 -7.30 29.01 11.03
C ARG A 449 -5.93 29.57 10.59
N PRO A 450 -4.85 28.76 10.64
CA PRO A 450 -3.52 29.15 10.16
C PRO A 450 -3.49 29.46 8.65
N PHE A 451 -2.71 30.48 8.28
CA PHE A 451 -2.67 31.02 6.92
C PHE A 451 -1.62 30.31 6.06
N TYR A 452 -1.89 29.05 5.70
CA TYR A 452 -0.90 28.20 5.01
C TYR A 452 -0.45 28.72 3.65
N ALA A 453 -1.29 29.41 2.89
CA ALA A 453 -0.88 30.01 1.60
C ALA A 453 0.19 31.08 1.79
N ARG A 454 0.05 31.92 2.83
CA ARG A 454 1.05 32.92 3.22
C ARG A 454 2.35 32.24 3.66
N ASP A 455 2.25 31.24 4.52
CA ASP A 455 3.43 30.58 5.08
C ASP A 455 4.19 29.80 4.00
N ALA A 456 3.49 29.12 3.09
CA ALA A 456 4.06 28.41 1.94
C ALA A 456 4.78 29.36 0.98
N LEU A 457 4.24 30.55 0.76
CA LEU A 457 4.86 31.57 -0.08
C LEU A 457 6.14 32.12 0.55
N ARG A 458 6.14 32.38 1.86
CA ARG A 458 7.35 32.79 2.58
C ARG A 458 8.43 31.71 2.49
N VAL A 459 8.04 30.45 2.65
CA VAL A 459 8.93 29.31 2.44
C VAL A 459 9.45 29.25 1.01
N LEU A 460 8.60 29.46 -0.01
CA LEU A 460 9.00 29.50 -1.42
C LEU A 460 10.07 30.57 -1.67
N LEU A 461 9.89 31.78 -1.14
CA LEU A 461 10.88 32.85 -1.26
C LEU A 461 12.20 32.44 -0.60
N ASN A 462 12.15 31.92 0.62
CA ASN A 462 13.34 31.55 1.39
C ASN A 462 14.14 30.42 0.74
N CYS A 463 13.46 29.40 0.19
CA CYS A 463 14.10 28.26 -0.47
C CYS A 463 14.62 28.57 -1.88
N SER A 464 14.11 29.63 -2.52
CA SER A 464 14.57 30.12 -3.82
C SER A 464 15.69 31.16 -3.73
N GLY A 465 16.23 31.42 -2.54
CA GLY A 465 17.30 32.40 -2.32
C GLY A 465 16.82 33.85 -2.15
N LEU A 466 15.52 34.07 -1.96
CA LEU A 466 14.88 35.39 -1.86
C LEU A 466 14.57 35.77 -0.40
N GLN A 467 15.42 35.39 0.54
CA GLN A 467 15.25 35.67 1.97
C GLN A 467 15.22 37.19 2.28
N GLN A 468 15.95 37.97 1.49
CA GLN A 468 15.95 39.43 1.58
C GLN A 468 14.58 40.01 1.21
N VAL A 469 13.88 39.41 0.24
CA VAL A 469 12.52 39.79 -0.17
C VAL A 469 11.51 39.50 0.96
N ASP A 470 11.56 38.32 1.60
CA ASP A 470 10.70 38.02 2.77
C ASP A 470 10.93 39.03 3.91
N THR A 471 12.20 39.39 4.17
CA THR A 471 12.55 40.37 5.20
C THR A 471 12.04 41.77 4.87
N ALA A 472 12.16 42.21 3.62
CA ALA A 472 11.63 43.50 3.16
C ALA A 472 10.10 43.55 3.25
N LEU A 473 9.41 42.49 2.83
CA LEU A 473 7.95 42.38 2.92
C LEU A 473 7.47 42.38 4.38
N LYS A 474 8.23 41.75 5.29
CA LYS A 474 7.97 41.81 6.73
C LYS A 474 8.10 43.23 7.29
N ARG A 475 9.13 43.99 6.88
CA ARG A 475 9.30 45.40 7.29
C ARG A 475 8.18 46.30 6.77
N LYS A 476 7.70 46.05 5.54
CA LYS A 476 6.56 46.76 4.94
C LYS A 476 5.19 46.28 5.50
N ASN A 477 5.18 45.45 6.56
CA ASN A 477 3.99 44.87 7.19
C ASN A 477 3.04 44.09 6.24
N CYS A 478 3.55 43.64 5.09
CA CYS A 478 2.77 43.02 4.01
C CYS A 478 2.02 41.76 4.49
N TRP A 479 2.70 40.92 5.25
CA TRP A 479 2.18 39.62 5.71
C TRP A 479 1.00 39.71 6.67
N ASN A 480 0.88 40.81 7.42
CA ASN A 480 -0.22 41.03 8.34
C ASN A 480 -1.43 41.66 7.61
N GLN A 481 -1.16 42.50 6.60
CA GLN A 481 -2.18 43.15 5.78
C GLN A 481 -3.02 42.17 4.96
N PHE A 482 -2.47 41.00 4.57
CA PHE A 482 -3.26 39.95 3.91
C PHE A 482 -4.37 39.34 4.77
N SER A 483 -4.46 39.68 6.06
CA SER A 483 -5.62 39.31 6.88
C SER A 483 -6.87 40.13 6.56
N GLN A 484 -6.73 41.22 5.79
CA GLN A 484 -7.80 42.17 5.46
C GLN A 484 -8.15 42.10 3.97
N VAL A 485 -9.44 41.95 3.66
CA VAL A 485 -9.93 41.75 2.27
C VAL A 485 -9.57 42.89 1.33
N LEU A 486 -9.60 44.12 1.84
CA LEU A 486 -9.31 45.34 1.07
C LEU A 486 -7.86 45.46 0.61
N PHE A 487 -6.94 44.70 1.22
CA PHE A 487 -5.49 44.84 0.98
C PHE A 487 -4.91 43.77 0.05
N HIS A 488 -5.72 42.92 -0.59
CA HIS A 488 -5.18 41.87 -1.47
C HIS A 488 -4.49 42.40 -2.71
N HIS A 489 -5.13 43.31 -3.43
CA HIS A 489 -4.54 43.88 -4.64
C HIS A 489 -3.28 44.67 -4.32
N HIS A 490 -3.30 45.44 -3.21
CA HIS A 490 -2.13 46.15 -2.72
C HIS A 490 -1.01 45.19 -2.26
N GLY A 491 -1.33 44.09 -1.60
CA GLY A 491 -0.36 43.08 -1.19
C GLY A 491 0.29 42.36 -2.37
N VAL A 492 -0.48 42.01 -3.39
CA VAL A 492 0.01 41.44 -4.66
C VAL A 492 0.97 42.43 -5.35
N TYR A 493 0.58 43.70 -5.43
CA TYR A 493 1.44 44.79 -5.93
C TYR A 493 2.75 44.87 -5.13
N LEU A 494 2.67 44.86 -3.80
CA LEU A 494 3.83 45.01 -2.93
C LEU A 494 4.82 43.86 -3.08
N ILE A 495 4.32 42.63 -3.28
CA ILE A 495 5.14 41.45 -3.58
C ILE A 495 5.80 41.60 -4.95
N ALA A 496 5.04 41.94 -6.00
CA ALA A 496 5.58 42.12 -7.34
C ALA A 496 6.68 43.19 -7.39
N LYS A 497 6.42 44.34 -6.76
CA LYS A 497 7.38 45.46 -6.63
C LYS A 497 8.61 45.07 -5.82
N THR A 498 8.45 44.38 -4.70
CA THR A 498 9.61 43.99 -3.88
C THR A 498 10.43 42.89 -4.58
N LEU A 499 9.81 41.99 -5.35
CA LEU A 499 10.56 41.02 -6.15
C LEU A 499 11.42 41.72 -7.22
N SER A 500 10.86 42.70 -7.91
CA SER A 500 11.54 43.41 -8.99
C SER A 500 12.63 44.38 -8.50
N GLU A 501 12.45 45.00 -7.33
CA GLU A 501 13.48 45.78 -6.61
C GLU A 501 14.74 44.93 -6.31
N TYR A 502 14.56 43.63 -6.03
CA TYR A 502 15.64 42.73 -5.59
C TYR A 502 16.21 41.83 -6.71
N ASN A 503 15.90 42.08 -7.99
CA ASN A 503 16.46 41.34 -9.13
C ASN A 503 16.40 39.82 -8.99
N PHE A 504 15.21 39.28 -8.70
CA PHE A 504 15.09 37.85 -8.45
C PHE A 504 15.52 36.98 -9.66
N PRO A 505 16.25 35.88 -9.44
CA PRO A 505 16.84 35.09 -10.53
C PRO A 505 15.85 34.49 -11.53
N GLN A 506 14.63 34.18 -11.08
CA GLN A 506 13.58 33.54 -11.89
C GLN A 506 12.71 34.54 -12.66
N PHE A 507 13.18 35.78 -12.83
CA PHE A 507 12.44 36.85 -13.49
C PHE A 507 12.05 36.52 -14.94
N PRO A 508 12.96 36.06 -15.82
CA PRO A 508 12.62 35.76 -17.21
C PRO A 508 11.55 34.67 -17.34
N GLU A 509 11.66 33.61 -16.55
CA GLU A 509 10.71 32.50 -16.53
C GLU A 509 9.35 32.94 -15.99
N THR A 510 9.35 33.83 -15.00
CA THR A 510 8.13 34.40 -14.41
C THR A 510 7.41 35.30 -15.41
N LEU A 511 8.15 36.18 -16.10
CA LEU A 511 7.59 37.04 -17.14
C LEU A 511 7.01 36.21 -18.28
N HIS A 512 7.73 35.21 -18.77
CA HIS A 512 7.24 34.30 -19.81
C HIS A 512 5.96 33.55 -19.37
N TYR A 513 5.92 33.07 -18.13
CA TYR A 513 4.73 32.39 -17.60
C TYR A 513 3.51 33.31 -17.48
N LEU A 514 3.71 34.55 -17.03
CA LEU A 514 2.66 35.57 -16.97
C LEU A 514 2.13 35.93 -18.37
N TYR A 515 3.01 36.09 -19.36
CA TYR A 515 2.59 36.28 -20.75
C TYR A 515 1.76 35.12 -21.26
N LYS A 516 2.19 33.89 -20.99
CA LYS A 516 1.44 32.69 -21.34
C LYS A 516 0.03 32.70 -20.73
N LEU A 517 -0.09 33.01 -19.45
CA LEU A 517 -1.40 33.12 -18.77
C LEU A 517 -2.29 34.21 -19.37
N SER A 518 -1.71 35.35 -19.78
CA SER A 518 -2.46 36.44 -20.42
C SER A 518 -2.97 36.11 -21.83
N VAL A 519 -2.31 35.17 -22.53
CA VAL A 519 -2.65 34.75 -23.89
C VAL A 519 -3.62 33.57 -23.88
N GLU A 520 -3.40 32.58 -23.00
CA GLU A 520 -4.28 31.39 -22.87
C GLU A 520 -5.66 31.72 -22.31
N GLY A 521 -5.84 32.94 -21.76
CA GLY A 521 -7.05 33.36 -21.09
C GLY A 521 -7.04 32.90 -19.62
N PRO A 522 -7.30 33.81 -18.67
CA PRO A 522 -7.35 33.47 -17.25
C PRO A 522 -8.50 32.50 -16.98
N ARG A 523 -8.29 31.50 -16.10
CA ARG A 523 -9.35 30.53 -15.78
C ARG A 523 -10.51 31.18 -15.02
N ARG A 524 -10.22 32.27 -14.30
CA ARG A 524 -11.16 33.05 -13.49
C ARG A 524 -10.81 34.55 -13.46
N SER A 525 -11.76 35.38 -13.07
CA SER A 525 -11.58 36.84 -12.90
C SER A 525 -10.41 37.18 -11.97
N GLU A 526 -10.26 36.43 -10.88
CA GLU A 526 -9.23 36.60 -9.85
C GLU A 526 -7.81 36.39 -10.41
N ASP A 527 -7.64 35.34 -11.22
CA ASP A 527 -6.38 35.04 -11.93
C ASP A 527 -5.97 36.20 -12.83
N SER A 528 -6.97 36.83 -13.48
CA SER A 528 -6.78 37.98 -14.37
C SER A 528 -6.18 39.15 -13.62
N VAL A 529 -6.77 39.50 -12.47
CA VAL A 529 -6.35 40.65 -11.67
C VAL A 529 -4.94 40.45 -11.12
N ILE A 530 -4.63 39.27 -10.58
CA ILE A 530 -3.28 38.97 -10.05
C ILE A 530 -2.25 39.02 -11.19
N THR A 531 -2.55 38.41 -12.33
CA THR A 531 -1.65 38.38 -13.49
C THR A 531 -1.39 39.77 -14.04
N ILE A 532 -2.43 40.62 -14.12
CA ILE A 532 -2.33 41.99 -14.59
C ILE A 532 -1.48 42.86 -13.65
N ILE A 533 -1.72 42.80 -12.34
CA ILE A 533 -0.94 43.57 -11.35
C ILE A 533 0.54 43.19 -11.45
N PHE A 534 0.85 41.89 -11.52
CA PHE A 534 2.21 41.40 -11.70
C PHE A 534 2.81 41.86 -13.03
N LEU A 535 2.11 41.74 -14.16
CA LEU A 535 2.62 42.17 -15.46
C LEU A 535 2.91 43.67 -15.50
N THR A 536 2.04 44.51 -14.91
CA THR A 536 2.26 45.96 -14.84
C THR A 536 3.56 46.27 -14.10
N GLU A 537 3.75 45.76 -12.89
CA GLU A 537 4.93 46.08 -12.08
C GLU A 537 6.23 45.48 -12.63
N VAL A 538 6.17 44.25 -13.13
CA VAL A 538 7.34 43.52 -13.63
C VAL A 538 7.80 44.09 -14.99
N SER A 539 6.86 44.49 -15.86
CA SER A 539 7.18 45.05 -17.19
C SER A 539 7.68 46.50 -17.14
N PHE A 540 7.26 47.28 -16.15
CA PHE A 540 7.72 48.67 -16.00
C PHE A 540 9.23 48.76 -15.69
N ILE A 541 9.80 47.75 -15.03
CA ILE A 541 11.22 47.74 -14.63
C ILE A 541 12.15 47.24 -15.73
N ASP A 542 11.68 46.37 -16.64
CA ASP A 542 12.43 46.03 -17.85
C ASP A 542 12.64 47.28 -18.73
N CYS A 543 11.65 48.18 -18.79
CA CYS A 543 11.79 49.47 -19.49
C CYS A 543 12.74 50.47 -18.81
N GLU A 544 12.96 50.38 -17.50
CA GLU A 544 13.91 51.23 -16.79
C GLU A 544 15.36 50.67 -16.81
N LYS A 545 15.54 49.35 -16.88
CA LYS A 545 16.87 48.70 -16.90
C LYS A 545 17.45 48.49 -18.29
N LEU A 546 16.61 48.32 -19.30
CA LEU A 546 17.00 48.29 -20.70
C LEU A 546 16.38 49.51 -21.36
N GLY A 547 17.19 50.51 -21.72
CA GLY A 547 16.76 51.68 -22.49
C GLY A 547 16.32 51.34 -23.92
N SER A 548 15.40 50.40 -24.10
CA SER A 548 14.86 49.96 -25.39
C SER A 548 13.31 49.93 -25.36
N PRO A 549 12.64 50.73 -26.20
CA PRO A 549 11.19 50.76 -26.29
C PRO A 549 10.72 49.67 -27.26
N SER A 550 10.82 48.39 -26.90
CA SER A 550 10.34 47.35 -27.81
C SER A 550 10.00 46.03 -27.13
N LEU A 551 8.87 45.99 -26.42
CA LEU A 551 8.00 44.80 -26.34
C LEU A 551 6.59 45.21 -25.85
N SER A 552 5.75 45.62 -26.79
CA SER A 552 4.28 45.52 -26.75
C SER A 552 3.50 46.05 -25.52
N LEU A 553 3.94 47.13 -24.89
CA LEU A 553 3.14 47.85 -23.87
C LEU A 553 1.76 48.31 -24.39
N SER A 554 1.64 48.57 -25.70
CA SER A 554 0.40 49.00 -26.35
C SER A 554 -0.68 47.91 -26.43
N LYS A 555 -0.30 46.63 -26.58
CA LYS A 555 -1.23 45.49 -26.58
C LYS A 555 -1.70 45.12 -25.17
N ILE A 556 -0.88 45.40 -24.15
CA ILE A 556 -1.23 45.20 -22.73
C ILE A 556 -2.19 46.31 -22.28
N LYS A 557 -1.90 47.58 -22.60
CA LYS A 557 -2.81 48.72 -22.30
C LYS A 557 -4.20 48.56 -22.94
N SER A 558 -4.29 48.09 -24.18
CA SER A 558 -5.60 47.91 -24.85
C SER A 558 -6.42 46.73 -24.29
N LYS A 559 -5.78 45.66 -23.81
CA LYS A 559 -6.45 44.56 -23.11
C LYS A 559 -6.82 44.92 -21.66
N LEU A 560 -5.99 45.71 -20.97
CA LEU A 560 -6.27 46.21 -19.61
C LEU A 560 -7.59 46.99 -19.53
N LEU A 561 -7.86 47.86 -20.50
CA LEU A 561 -9.08 48.67 -20.58
C LEU A 561 -10.35 47.85 -20.89
N THR A 562 -10.21 46.63 -21.38
CA THR A 562 -11.37 45.80 -21.79
C THR A 562 -11.83 44.81 -20.72
N PHE A 563 -11.00 44.47 -19.72
CA PHE A 563 -11.34 43.46 -18.70
C PHE A 563 -11.90 44.03 -17.38
N SER A 564 -11.85 45.35 -17.13
CA SER A 564 -12.46 45.98 -15.95
C SER A 564 -12.67 47.49 -16.19
N PRO A 565 -13.88 47.96 -16.51
CA PRO A 565 -14.16 49.40 -16.65
C PRO A 565 -13.98 50.18 -15.34
N SER A 566 -13.88 49.49 -14.20
CA SER A 566 -13.81 50.06 -12.85
C SER A 566 -12.39 50.13 -12.26
N LEU A 567 -11.35 49.64 -12.96
CA LEU A 567 -9.96 49.82 -12.55
C LEU A 567 -9.40 51.06 -13.24
N ASN A 568 -9.70 52.21 -12.67
CA ASN A 568 -9.13 53.49 -13.10
C ASN A 568 -7.62 53.46 -12.80
N ILE A 569 -6.81 53.16 -13.81
CA ILE A 569 -5.34 53.10 -13.69
C ILE A 569 -4.76 54.44 -13.21
N ASP A 570 -5.48 55.54 -13.43
CA ASP A 570 -5.09 56.89 -13.02
C ASP A 570 -5.09 57.06 -11.49
N SER A 571 -5.89 56.29 -10.73
CA SER A 571 -5.87 56.38 -9.26
C SER A 571 -4.64 55.71 -8.63
N TYR A 572 -3.88 54.91 -9.39
CA TYR A 572 -2.61 54.34 -8.93
C TYR A 572 -1.42 55.28 -9.14
N GLN A 573 -1.56 56.33 -9.95
CA GLN A 573 -0.56 57.41 -10.03
C GLN A 573 -0.63 58.37 -8.83
N GLU A 574 -1.79 58.49 -8.16
CA GLU A 574 -1.92 59.32 -6.96
C GLU A 574 -1.35 58.69 -5.69
N LEU A 575 -1.17 57.36 -5.65
CA LEU A 575 -0.46 56.65 -4.57
C LEU A 575 1.07 56.70 -4.70
N ARG A 576 1.61 57.46 -5.67
CA ARG A 576 3.06 57.65 -5.88
C ARG A 576 3.64 58.90 -5.21
N GLN A 577 2.88 59.61 -4.36
CA GLN A 577 3.41 60.65 -3.49
C GLN A 577 3.59 60.16 -2.06
#